data_AF-A0AAP4NML4-F1
#
_entry.id   AF-A0AAP4NML4-F1
#
_cell.length_a   1.000
_cell.length_b   1.000
_cell.length_c   1.000
_cell.angle_alpha   90.00
_cell.angle_beta   90.00
_cell.angle_gamma   90.00
#
_symmetry.space_group_name_H-M   'P 1'
#
loop_
_entity.id
_entity.type
_entity.pdbx_description
1 polymer ?
#
loop_
_entity_poly.entity_id
_entity_poly.type
_entity_poly.pdbx_seq_one_letter_code
_entity_poly.pdbx_strand_id
1 'polypeptide(L)'
;MANVVPALQVGPKLGAGHFGVVYLGTDSVHGEVAVKVLERKNGQDDASWDAHKASFLSEAQNLSKAKHRNVVEVFHIEELPDGKSIRFCMAYCAGGSVQSAYENGPMDLRSVRKIATEVSMGLGALHARNMLHRDIKPGNILIDSQGVAKLGDFGLVTDRLIMGYGSLAGYSDHISFEVWGGDPTSPRTDIWALGMTLYRLLHGQDWYERSPAPRHVVKNGGFANSLTWLPHIPKAWRTVIRRMLNDVPSARYQNAQELLNAFSKLPTPSWTTTVSADKVVWQQLVGTRKKIVEWTMHSARSHSWSARSEPINGAGNTRSLGGSKGSIGLKPTLRELSKFFNG
;
A
#
# COMPACT_ATOMS: atom_id res chain seq x y z
N MET A 1 -22.90 -22.05 -37.86
CA MET A 1 -22.66 -20.60 -37.69
C MET A 1 -21.41 -20.46 -36.85
N ALA A 2 -20.32 -19.92 -37.41
CA ALA A 2 -19.08 -19.71 -36.67
C ALA A 2 -19.34 -18.64 -35.60
N ASN A 3 -19.00 -18.91 -34.34
CA ASN A 3 -19.00 -17.90 -33.28
C ASN A 3 -17.94 -16.85 -33.64
N VAL A 4 -18.37 -15.68 -34.12
CA VAL A 4 -17.49 -14.64 -34.69
C VAL A 4 -16.75 -13.84 -33.60
N VAL A 5 -16.95 -14.14 -32.31
CA VAL A 5 -16.26 -13.47 -31.21
C VAL A 5 -15.66 -14.52 -30.28
N PRO A 6 -14.32 -14.61 -30.14
CA PRO A 6 -13.70 -15.45 -29.13
C PRO A 6 -14.16 -15.02 -27.73
N ALA A 7 -14.61 -15.98 -26.92
CA ALA A 7 -14.89 -15.77 -25.51
C ALA A 7 -13.59 -15.48 -24.73
N LEU A 8 -13.72 -14.95 -23.51
CA LEU A 8 -12.61 -14.71 -22.58
C LEU A 8 -11.67 -15.92 -22.50
N GLN A 9 -10.41 -15.74 -22.90
CA GLN A 9 -9.37 -16.75 -22.82
C GLN A 9 -8.56 -16.56 -21.55
N VAL A 10 -8.47 -17.59 -20.71
CA VAL A 10 -7.68 -17.56 -19.49
C VAL A 10 -6.28 -18.08 -19.79
N GLY A 11 -5.27 -17.28 -19.47
CA GLY A 11 -3.85 -17.57 -19.66
C GLY A 11 -3.13 -17.86 -18.34
N PRO A 12 -1.84 -17.49 -18.21
CA PRO A 12 -1.03 -17.84 -17.06
C PRO A 12 -1.51 -17.15 -15.77
N LYS A 13 -1.25 -17.80 -14.63
CA LYS A 13 -1.53 -17.25 -13.30
C LYS A 13 -0.66 -16.02 -13.04
N LEU A 14 -1.30 -14.90 -12.68
CA LEU A 14 -0.64 -13.66 -12.25
C LEU A 14 -0.38 -13.66 -10.74
N GLY A 15 -1.27 -14.25 -9.96
CA GLY A 15 -1.15 -14.29 -8.51
C GLY A 15 -2.29 -15.08 -7.86
N ALA A 16 -2.17 -15.32 -6.56
CA ALA A 16 -3.26 -15.84 -5.75
C ALA A 16 -3.40 -14.95 -4.52
N GLY A 17 -4.65 -14.57 -4.22
CA GLY A 17 -5.02 -13.89 -2.99
C GLY A 17 -5.97 -14.76 -2.18
N HIS A 18 -6.34 -14.25 -1.01
CA HIS A 18 -7.26 -14.94 -0.10
C HIS A 18 -8.62 -15.25 -0.72
N PHE A 19 -9.08 -14.36 -1.60
CA PHE A 19 -10.40 -14.49 -2.20
C PHE A 19 -10.40 -15.23 -3.53
N GLY A 20 -9.25 -15.67 -4.04
CA GLY A 20 -9.20 -16.39 -5.32
C GLY A 20 -7.90 -16.22 -6.07
N VAL A 21 -7.83 -16.87 -7.23
CA VAL A 21 -6.66 -16.84 -8.12
C VAL A 21 -6.90 -15.84 -9.23
N VAL A 22 -5.87 -15.05 -9.56
CA VAL A 22 -5.91 -14.07 -10.66
C VAL A 22 -5.02 -14.58 -11.79
N TYR A 23 -5.57 -14.57 -12.99
CA TYR A 23 -4.92 -14.99 -14.23
C TYR A 23 -4.82 -13.81 -15.20
N LEU A 24 -3.82 -13.83 -16.07
CA LEU A 24 -3.83 -13.03 -17.28
C LEU A 24 -4.86 -13.65 -18.21
N GLY A 25 -5.61 -12.84 -18.93
CA GLY A 25 -6.52 -13.32 -19.95
C GLY A 25 -6.55 -12.39 -21.15
N THR A 26 -7.26 -12.84 -22.18
CA THR A 26 -7.51 -12.04 -23.37
C THR A 26 -9.01 -12.01 -23.62
N ASP A 27 -9.56 -10.80 -23.66
CA ASP A 27 -10.93 -10.52 -24.05
C ASP A 27 -10.96 -9.89 -25.45
N SER A 28 -11.97 -10.25 -26.24
CA SER A 28 -12.10 -9.80 -27.63
C SER A 28 -12.35 -8.29 -27.78
N VAL A 29 -12.93 -7.66 -26.75
CA VAL A 29 -13.24 -6.22 -26.75
C VAL A 29 -12.11 -5.42 -26.09
N HIS A 30 -11.55 -5.94 -24.99
CA HIS A 30 -10.63 -5.19 -24.14
C HIS A 30 -9.15 -5.57 -24.31
N GLY A 31 -8.83 -6.62 -25.07
CA GLY A 31 -7.46 -7.11 -25.22
C GLY A 31 -6.98 -7.84 -23.96
N GLU A 32 -5.80 -7.50 -23.45
CA GLU A 32 -5.28 -8.10 -22.21
C GLU A 32 -6.12 -7.67 -21.00
N VAL A 33 -6.57 -8.65 -20.22
CA VAL A 33 -7.40 -8.48 -19.03
C VAL A 33 -6.87 -9.28 -17.85
N ALA A 34 -7.25 -8.88 -16.64
CA ALA A 34 -7.05 -9.68 -15.45
C ALA A 34 -8.34 -10.46 -15.15
N VAL A 35 -8.22 -11.77 -14.96
CA VAL A 35 -9.35 -12.67 -14.68
C VAL A 35 -9.21 -13.20 -13.26
N LYS A 36 -10.05 -12.72 -12.34
CA LYS A 36 -10.11 -13.24 -10.97
C LYS A 36 -11.17 -14.33 -10.90
N VAL A 37 -10.77 -15.52 -10.45
CA VAL A 37 -11.65 -16.69 -10.30
C VAL A 37 -11.96 -16.90 -8.82
N LEU A 38 -13.25 -16.91 -8.49
CA LEU A 38 -13.78 -17.23 -7.17
C LEU A 38 -14.43 -18.61 -7.24
N GLU A 39 -14.02 -19.51 -6.36
CA GLU A 39 -14.55 -20.88 -6.31
C GLU A 39 -15.42 -21.06 -5.07
N ARG A 40 -16.48 -21.85 -5.20
CA ARG A 40 -17.28 -22.33 -4.09
C ARG A 40 -16.39 -23.12 -3.12
N LYS A 41 -16.48 -22.80 -1.83
CA LYS A 41 -15.68 -23.49 -0.80
C LYS A 41 -16.18 -24.92 -0.57
N ASN A 42 -15.27 -25.83 -0.26
CA ASN A 42 -15.62 -27.19 0.14
C ASN A 42 -16.54 -27.18 1.37
N GLY A 43 -17.67 -27.88 1.28
CA GLY A 43 -18.67 -27.97 2.36
C GLY A 43 -19.63 -26.76 2.45
N GLN A 44 -19.52 -25.77 1.57
CA GLN A 44 -20.50 -24.70 1.47
C GLN A 44 -21.80 -25.23 0.84
N ASP A 45 -22.96 -25.02 1.48
CA ASP A 45 -24.27 -25.40 0.93
C ASP A 45 -24.70 -24.49 -0.23
N ASP A 46 -25.72 -24.92 -1.00
CA ASP A 46 -26.20 -24.20 -2.19
C ASP A 46 -26.76 -22.83 -1.84
N ALA A 47 -27.53 -22.71 -0.76
CA ALA A 47 -28.17 -21.46 -0.35
C ALA A 47 -27.13 -20.39 0.03
N SER A 48 -26.08 -20.79 0.75
CA SER A 48 -24.95 -19.93 1.11
C SER A 48 -24.17 -19.51 -0.14
N TRP A 49 -23.97 -20.42 -1.09
CA TRP A 49 -23.29 -20.10 -2.34
C TRP A 49 -24.10 -19.11 -3.17
N ASP A 50 -25.39 -19.35 -3.38
CA ASP A 50 -26.27 -18.45 -4.13
C ASP A 50 -26.36 -17.06 -3.50
N ALA A 51 -26.39 -16.98 -2.15
CA ALA A 51 -26.31 -15.71 -1.45
C ALA A 51 -24.98 -14.96 -1.70
N HIS A 52 -23.85 -15.67 -1.75
CA HIS A 52 -22.56 -15.07 -2.12
C HIS A 52 -22.56 -14.59 -3.58
N LYS A 53 -23.06 -15.40 -4.51
CA LYS A 53 -23.16 -15.02 -5.93
C LYS A 53 -23.97 -13.73 -6.12
N ALA A 54 -25.12 -13.63 -5.45
CA ALA A 54 -25.95 -12.43 -5.48
C ALA A 54 -25.22 -11.19 -4.94
N SER A 55 -24.46 -11.33 -3.86
CA SER A 55 -23.62 -10.26 -3.31
C SER A 55 -22.53 -9.82 -4.31
N PHE A 56 -21.82 -10.78 -4.91
CA PHE A 56 -20.77 -10.49 -5.90
C PHE A 56 -21.31 -9.76 -7.12
N LEU A 57 -22.50 -10.16 -7.61
CA LEU A 57 -23.16 -9.50 -8.74
C LEU A 57 -23.56 -8.06 -8.37
N SER A 58 -24.18 -7.86 -7.19
CA SER A 58 -24.54 -6.52 -6.72
C SER A 58 -23.32 -5.62 -6.58
N GLU A 59 -22.20 -6.17 -6.13
CA GLU A 59 -20.96 -5.43 -5.95
C GLU A 59 -20.29 -5.08 -7.28
N ALA A 60 -20.24 -6.02 -8.22
CA ALA A 60 -19.79 -5.77 -9.59
C ALA A 60 -20.63 -4.68 -10.28
N GLN A 61 -21.96 -4.70 -10.10
CA GLN A 61 -22.86 -3.67 -10.63
C GLN A 61 -22.64 -2.29 -10.00
N ASN A 62 -22.24 -2.23 -8.73
CA ASN A 62 -21.90 -0.98 -8.08
C ASN A 62 -20.52 -0.47 -8.52
N LEU A 63 -19.54 -1.36 -8.66
CA LEU A 63 -18.19 -1.04 -9.14
C LEU A 63 -18.18 -0.57 -10.59
N SER A 64 -19.00 -1.17 -11.46
CA SER A 64 -19.10 -0.74 -12.86
C SER A 64 -19.62 0.70 -13.00
N LYS A 65 -20.36 1.22 -12.01
CA LYS A 65 -20.79 2.62 -11.91
C LYS A 65 -19.72 3.55 -11.35
N ALA A 66 -18.67 3.01 -10.72
CA ALA A 66 -17.55 3.74 -10.14
C ALA A 66 -16.38 3.89 -11.13
N LYS A 67 -16.68 4.24 -12.40
CA LYS A 67 -15.66 4.49 -13.42
C LYS A 67 -14.77 5.67 -13.02
N HIS A 68 -13.52 5.39 -12.72
CA HIS A 68 -12.53 6.39 -12.36
C HIS A 68 -11.14 5.93 -12.74
N ARG A 69 -10.28 6.86 -13.19
CA ARG A 69 -8.93 6.52 -13.67
C ARG A 69 -8.04 5.82 -12.63
N ASN A 70 -8.33 6.00 -11.34
CA ASN A 70 -7.59 5.41 -10.20
C ASN A 70 -8.33 4.25 -9.53
N VAL A 71 -9.32 3.66 -10.20
CA VAL A 71 -10.05 2.46 -9.77
C VAL A 71 -9.92 1.45 -10.90
N VAL A 72 -9.56 0.21 -10.60
CA VAL A 72 -9.53 -0.87 -11.60
C VAL A 72 -10.94 -1.11 -12.10
N GLU A 73 -11.13 -1.01 -13.41
CA GLU A 73 -12.43 -1.23 -14.04
C GLU A 73 -12.74 -2.72 -14.08
N VAL A 74 -13.96 -3.08 -13.65
CA VAL A 74 -14.54 -4.41 -13.85
C VAL A 74 -15.37 -4.33 -15.13
N PHE A 75 -14.96 -5.07 -16.17
CA PHE A 75 -15.64 -5.08 -17.46
C PHE A 75 -16.93 -5.89 -17.39
N HIS A 76 -16.84 -7.11 -16.87
CA HIS A 76 -17.99 -7.98 -16.65
C HIS A 76 -17.69 -9.06 -15.61
N ILE A 77 -18.77 -9.69 -15.14
CA ILE A 77 -18.78 -10.86 -14.27
C ILE A 77 -19.50 -11.98 -15.01
N GLU A 78 -19.00 -13.20 -14.89
CA GLU A 78 -19.64 -14.38 -15.46
C GLU A 78 -19.58 -15.56 -14.50
N GLU A 79 -20.69 -16.32 -14.42
CA GLU A 79 -20.72 -17.62 -13.75
C GLU A 79 -20.29 -18.70 -14.75
N LEU A 80 -19.41 -19.60 -14.33
CA LEU A 80 -18.98 -20.72 -15.17
C LEU A 80 -20.11 -21.77 -15.27
N PRO A 81 -20.16 -22.56 -16.37
CA PRO A 81 -21.23 -23.55 -16.58
C PRO A 81 -21.34 -24.63 -15.49
N ASP A 82 -20.29 -24.81 -14.69
CA ASP A 82 -20.28 -25.75 -13.56
C ASP A 82 -21.09 -25.24 -12.34
N GLY A 83 -21.52 -23.98 -12.34
CA GLY A 83 -22.23 -23.32 -11.25
C GLY A 83 -21.41 -23.18 -9.97
N LYS A 84 -20.12 -23.51 -10.00
CA LYS A 84 -19.22 -23.58 -8.83
C LYS A 84 -18.21 -22.44 -8.81
N SER A 85 -18.12 -21.68 -9.89
CA SER A 85 -17.09 -20.67 -10.05
C SER A 85 -17.63 -19.39 -10.69
N ILE A 86 -17.13 -18.26 -10.23
CA ILE A 86 -17.39 -16.93 -10.81
C ILE A 86 -16.09 -16.32 -11.29
N ARG A 87 -16.12 -15.70 -12.47
CA ARG A 87 -15.00 -14.96 -13.04
C ARG A 87 -15.32 -13.47 -13.08
N PHE A 88 -14.39 -12.66 -12.59
CA PHE A 88 -14.37 -11.22 -12.78
C PHE A 88 -13.36 -10.90 -13.87
N CYS A 89 -13.83 -10.30 -14.96
CA CYS A 89 -12.99 -9.77 -16.03
C CYS A 89 -12.73 -8.28 -15.76
N MET A 90 -11.46 -7.92 -15.63
CA MET A 90 -11.04 -6.60 -15.14
C MET A 90 -9.90 -6.02 -15.99
N ALA A 91 -9.72 -4.72 -15.93
CA ALA A 91 -8.60 -4.04 -16.57
C ALA A 91 -7.25 -4.60 -16.06
N TYR A 92 -6.40 -5.04 -16.98
CA TYR A 92 -5.06 -5.51 -16.65
C TYR A 92 -4.12 -4.35 -16.31
N CYS A 93 -3.41 -4.46 -15.17
CA CYS A 93 -2.43 -3.49 -14.71
C CYS A 93 -1.02 -4.07 -14.86
N ALA A 94 -0.39 -3.80 -16.00
CA ALA A 94 0.88 -4.40 -16.39
C ALA A 94 2.07 -4.10 -15.45
N GLY A 95 2.00 -3.02 -14.67
CA GLY A 95 3.02 -2.70 -13.65
C GLY A 95 2.89 -3.51 -12.36
N GLY A 96 1.87 -4.37 -12.24
CA GLY A 96 1.64 -5.20 -11.06
C GLY A 96 1.22 -4.39 -9.83
N SER A 97 1.25 -5.04 -8.67
CA SER A 97 0.97 -4.37 -7.39
C SER A 97 2.22 -3.70 -6.82
N VAL A 98 2.02 -2.65 -6.02
CA VAL A 98 3.13 -2.00 -5.28
C VAL A 98 3.60 -2.83 -4.07
N GLN A 99 3.11 -4.07 -3.92
CA GLN A 99 3.60 -5.02 -2.93
C GLN A 99 5.07 -5.38 -3.18
N SER A 100 5.46 -5.63 -4.43
CA SER A 100 6.85 -5.91 -4.77
C SER A 100 7.76 -4.70 -4.47
N ALA A 101 7.27 -3.48 -4.69
CA ALA A 101 7.98 -2.27 -4.32
C ALA A 101 8.19 -2.16 -2.80
N TYR A 102 7.19 -2.52 -2.00
CA TYR A 102 7.29 -2.61 -0.53
C TYR A 102 8.31 -3.67 -0.08
N GLU A 103 8.30 -4.84 -0.70
CA GLU A 103 9.22 -5.97 -0.42
C GLU A 103 10.67 -5.61 -0.78
N ASN A 104 10.88 -4.85 -1.86
CA ASN A 104 12.20 -4.41 -2.31
C ASN A 104 12.83 -3.30 -1.45
N GLY A 105 12.06 -2.66 -0.58
CA GLY A 105 12.56 -1.67 0.37
C GLY A 105 11.81 -0.33 0.36
N PRO A 106 12.36 0.70 1.03
CA PRO A 106 11.72 2.01 1.09
C PRO A 106 11.64 2.68 -0.28
N MET A 107 10.45 3.13 -0.66
CA MET A 107 10.22 3.92 -1.87
C MET A 107 10.61 5.39 -1.67
N ASP A 108 11.00 6.05 -2.75
CA ASP A 108 11.28 7.49 -2.71
C ASP A 108 9.99 8.31 -2.46
N LEU A 109 10.15 9.46 -1.80
CA LEU A 109 9.03 10.30 -1.38
C LEU A 109 8.17 10.82 -2.54
N ARG A 110 8.75 11.02 -3.72
CA ARG A 110 8.01 11.52 -4.90
C ARG A 110 7.07 10.44 -5.39
N SER A 111 7.55 9.20 -5.52
CA SER A 111 6.75 8.04 -5.92
C SER A 111 5.64 7.77 -4.91
N VAL A 112 5.93 7.78 -3.60
CA VAL A 112 4.90 7.59 -2.58
C VAL A 112 3.86 8.71 -2.60
N ARG A 113 4.26 9.98 -2.81
CA ARG A 113 3.29 11.10 -2.92
C ARG A 113 2.38 10.95 -4.13
N LYS A 114 2.92 10.49 -5.26
CA LYS A 114 2.14 10.22 -6.48
C LYS A 114 1.09 9.13 -6.20
N ILE A 115 1.50 8.00 -5.64
CA ILE A 115 0.58 6.91 -5.26
C ILE A 115 -0.48 7.41 -4.26
N ALA A 116 -0.08 8.12 -3.22
CA ALA A 116 -0.99 8.67 -2.21
C ALA A 116 -2.06 9.58 -2.83
N THR A 117 -1.67 10.43 -3.77
CA THR A 117 -2.55 11.35 -4.49
C THR A 117 -3.53 10.58 -5.36
N GLU A 118 -3.03 9.70 -6.23
CA GLU A 118 -3.82 8.91 -7.17
C GLU A 118 -4.82 7.99 -6.46
N VAL A 119 -4.37 7.29 -5.42
CA VAL A 119 -5.23 6.43 -4.60
C VAL A 119 -6.30 7.24 -3.88
N SER A 120 -5.98 8.44 -3.38
CA SER A 120 -6.99 9.30 -2.74
C SER A 120 -8.07 9.77 -3.71
N MET A 121 -7.71 10.05 -4.97
CA MET A 121 -8.71 10.36 -6.01
C MET A 121 -9.63 9.16 -6.25
N GLY A 122 -9.07 7.94 -6.28
CA GLY A 122 -9.84 6.70 -6.37
C GLY A 122 -10.80 6.51 -5.19
N LEU A 123 -10.32 6.71 -3.96
CA LEU A 123 -11.17 6.66 -2.75
C LEU A 123 -12.28 7.69 -2.80
N GLY A 124 -11.99 8.93 -3.23
CA GLY A 124 -13.01 9.97 -3.38
C GLY A 124 -14.14 9.54 -4.32
N ALA A 125 -13.80 8.91 -5.45
CA ALA A 125 -14.79 8.42 -6.41
C ALA A 125 -15.67 7.29 -5.85
N LEU A 126 -15.10 6.40 -5.02
CA LEU A 126 -15.83 5.31 -4.36
C LEU A 126 -16.72 5.83 -3.23
N HIS A 127 -16.16 6.66 -2.34
CA HIS A 127 -16.88 7.23 -1.19
C HIS A 127 -18.05 8.11 -1.63
N ALA A 128 -17.92 8.85 -2.74
CA ALA A 128 -19.03 9.62 -3.33
C ALA A 128 -20.22 8.76 -3.78
N ARG A 129 -20.03 7.44 -3.92
CA ARG A 129 -21.06 6.45 -4.26
C ARG A 129 -21.45 5.57 -3.08
N ASN A 130 -21.09 5.97 -1.86
CA ASN A 130 -21.28 5.18 -0.63
C ASN A 130 -20.61 3.79 -0.68
N MET A 131 -19.52 3.66 -1.43
CA MET A 131 -18.73 2.43 -1.51
C MET A 131 -17.48 2.56 -0.68
N LEU A 132 -17.18 1.55 0.15
CA LEU A 132 -15.95 1.46 0.94
C LEU A 132 -15.04 0.41 0.31
N HIS A 133 -13.73 0.60 0.39
CA HIS A 133 -12.78 -0.38 -0.12
C HIS A 133 -12.49 -1.50 0.88
N ARG A 134 -12.30 -1.17 2.17
CA ARG A 134 -12.10 -2.11 3.30
C ARG A 134 -10.83 -2.97 3.29
N ASP A 135 -10.03 -2.96 2.23
CA ASP A 135 -8.82 -3.78 2.12
C ASP A 135 -7.68 -3.03 1.41
N ILE A 136 -7.46 -1.77 1.78
CA ILE A 136 -6.37 -0.96 1.20
C ILE A 136 -5.04 -1.39 1.80
N LYS A 137 -4.16 -1.89 0.94
CA LYS A 137 -2.79 -2.33 1.26
C LYS A 137 -1.93 -2.30 -0.01
N PRO A 138 -0.59 -2.44 0.08
CA PRO A 138 0.29 -2.45 -1.09
C PRO A 138 -0.14 -3.45 -2.18
N GLY A 139 -0.56 -4.67 -1.80
CA GLY A 139 -1.04 -5.68 -2.75
C GLY A 139 -2.28 -5.31 -3.58
N ASN A 140 -3.07 -4.34 -3.11
CA ASN A 140 -4.32 -3.91 -3.75
C ASN A 140 -4.18 -2.53 -4.42
N ILE A 141 -2.97 -1.97 -4.49
CA ILE A 141 -2.67 -0.79 -5.30
C ILE A 141 -1.85 -1.28 -6.51
N LEU A 142 -2.48 -1.24 -7.67
CA LEU A 142 -1.92 -1.70 -8.94
C LEU A 142 -1.42 -0.54 -9.79
N ILE A 143 -0.40 -0.76 -10.61
CA ILE A 143 0.15 0.23 -11.54
C ILE A 143 -0.21 -0.17 -12.98
N ASP A 144 -0.89 0.72 -13.71
CA ASP A 144 -1.22 0.48 -15.12
C ASP A 144 -0.04 0.72 -16.07
N SER A 145 -0.25 0.46 -17.37
CA SER A 145 0.78 0.65 -18.40
C SER A 145 1.26 2.10 -18.56
N GLN A 146 0.51 3.08 -18.04
CA GLN A 146 0.86 4.50 -18.04
C GLN A 146 1.50 4.94 -16.72
N GLY A 147 1.77 3.98 -15.82
CA GLY A 147 2.35 4.24 -14.51
C GLY A 147 1.37 4.85 -13.51
N VAL A 148 0.05 4.83 -13.76
CA VAL A 148 -0.98 5.39 -12.87
C VAL A 148 -1.35 4.35 -11.82
N ALA A 149 -1.38 4.77 -10.55
CA ALA A 149 -1.86 3.93 -9.46
C ALA A 149 -3.38 3.81 -9.49
N LYS A 150 -3.87 2.57 -9.42
CA LYS A 150 -5.27 2.20 -9.33
C LYS A 150 -5.48 1.34 -8.09
N LEU A 151 -6.53 1.64 -7.35
CA LEU A 151 -7.05 0.72 -6.36
C LEU A 151 -7.64 -0.50 -7.08
N GLY A 152 -7.48 -1.70 -6.52
CA GLY A 152 -8.03 -2.96 -7.03
C GLY A 152 -8.56 -3.83 -5.90
N ASP A 153 -9.18 -4.95 -6.24
CA ASP A 153 -9.73 -5.92 -5.28
C ASP A 153 -10.75 -5.36 -4.28
N PHE A 154 -11.69 -4.57 -4.78
CA PHE A 154 -12.72 -3.88 -3.99
C PHE A 154 -13.89 -4.76 -3.52
N GLY A 155 -13.98 -5.98 -4.05
CA GLY A 155 -15.25 -6.60 -4.37
C GLY A 155 -15.74 -7.71 -3.44
N LEU A 156 -15.03 -7.99 -2.34
CA LEU A 156 -15.17 -9.27 -1.61
C LEU A 156 -15.06 -9.12 -0.09
N VAL A 157 -14.81 -7.92 0.41
CA VAL A 157 -14.51 -7.68 1.82
C VAL A 157 -15.71 -6.98 2.46
N THR A 158 -16.45 -7.71 3.28
CA THR A 158 -17.53 -7.18 4.13
C THR A 158 -17.03 -6.94 5.55
N ASP A 159 -17.77 -6.18 6.35
CA ASP A 159 -17.43 -5.94 7.76
C ASP A 159 -17.30 -7.26 8.55
N ARG A 160 -18.18 -8.24 8.28
CA ARG A 160 -18.11 -9.59 8.87
C ARG A 160 -16.86 -10.36 8.46
N LEU A 161 -16.44 -10.21 7.20
CA LEU A 161 -15.20 -10.81 6.69
C LEU A 161 -13.99 -10.18 7.38
N ILE A 162 -13.93 -8.85 7.54
CA ILE A 162 -12.84 -8.17 8.27
C ILE A 162 -12.70 -8.69 9.71
N MET A 163 -13.80 -8.76 10.45
CA MET A 163 -13.81 -9.21 11.85
C MET A 163 -13.56 -10.73 11.99
N GLY A 164 -14.05 -11.54 11.05
CA GLY A 164 -13.81 -12.98 11.01
C GLY A 164 -12.38 -13.37 10.62
N TYR A 165 -11.67 -12.51 9.86
CA TYR A 165 -10.29 -12.74 9.40
C TYR A 165 -9.18 -12.24 10.34
N GLY A 166 -9.50 -11.78 11.55
CA GLY A 166 -8.51 -11.34 12.54
C GLY A 166 -7.41 -12.37 12.88
N SER A 167 -7.51 -13.63 12.41
CA SER A 167 -6.61 -14.75 12.67
C SER A 167 -5.57 -15.07 11.57
N LEU A 168 -5.62 -14.47 10.37
CA LEU A 168 -4.70 -14.84 9.26
C LEU A 168 -3.65 -13.77 8.92
N ALA A 169 -2.44 -14.24 8.65
CA ALA A 169 -1.17 -13.50 8.62
C ALA A 169 -1.17 -12.21 7.77
N GLY A 170 -1.01 -11.05 8.44
CA GLY A 170 -0.65 -9.76 7.82
C GLY A 170 -1.81 -8.87 7.34
N TYR A 171 -3.00 -9.43 7.08
CA TYR A 171 -4.18 -8.66 6.65
C TYR A 171 -4.76 -7.79 7.78
N SER A 172 -4.62 -8.24 9.02
CA SER A 172 -5.12 -7.52 10.21
C SER A 172 -4.31 -6.28 10.57
N ASP A 173 -3.13 -6.08 9.97
CA ASP A 173 -2.28 -4.93 10.26
C ASP A 173 -2.90 -3.60 9.77
N HIS A 174 -3.87 -3.62 8.85
CA HIS A 174 -4.51 -2.43 8.30
C HIS A 174 -5.88 -2.14 8.93
N ILE A 175 -6.35 -3.02 9.83
CA ILE A 175 -7.60 -2.83 10.57
C ILE A 175 -7.43 -1.63 11.52
N SER A 176 -8.39 -0.71 11.46
CA SER A 176 -8.36 0.51 12.24
C SER A 176 -8.80 0.27 13.70
N PHE A 177 -8.43 1.20 14.58
CA PHE A 177 -8.69 1.11 16.02
C PHE A 177 -10.16 0.81 16.36
N GLU A 178 -11.09 1.55 15.75
CA GLU A 178 -12.52 1.42 16.00
C GLU A 178 -13.08 0.08 15.50
N VAL A 179 -12.57 -0.44 14.39
CA VAL A 179 -13.02 -1.73 13.83
C VAL A 179 -12.54 -2.87 14.72
N TRP A 180 -11.34 -2.78 15.32
CA TRP A 180 -10.94 -3.73 16.38
C TRP A 180 -11.89 -3.73 17.59
N GLY A 181 -12.52 -2.58 17.88
CA GLY A 181 -13.55 -2.43 18.91
C GLY A 181 -14.93 -2.96 18.51
N GLY A 182 -15.11 -3.37 17.25
CA GLY A 182 -16.38 -3.86 16.71
C GLY A 182 -17.23 -2.79 16.02
N ASP A 183 -16.74 -1.56 15.89
CA ASP A 183 -17.46 -0.51 15.18
C ASP A 183 -17.54 -0.79 13.67
N PRO A 184 -18.62 -0.33 12.99
CA PRO A 184 -18.78 -0.53 11.56
C PRO A 184 -17.73 0.22 10.74
N THR A 185 -17.45 -0.27 9.53
CA THR A 185 -16.52 0.42 8.64
C THR A 185 -17.10 1.72 8.09
N SER A 186 -16.22 2.64 7.71
CA SER A 186 -16.59 3.96 7.21
C SER A 186 -15.50 4.49 6.27
N PRO A 187 -15.72 5.61 5.55
CA PRO A 187 -14.66 6.22 4.76
C PRO A 187 -13.39 6.55 5.58
N ARG A 188 -13.53 6.77 6.90
CA ARG A 188 -12.39 7.03 7.79
C ARG A 188 -11.56 5.77 8.08
N THR A 189 -12.12 4.57 7.92
CA THR A 189 -11.35 3.31 8.06
C THR A 189 -10.47 3.09 6.83
N ASP A 190 -10.97 3.41 5.64
CA ASP A 190 -10.17 3.43 4.40
C ASP A 190 -9.00 4.42 4.50
N ILE A 191 -9.23 5.59 5.10
CA ILE A 191 -8.17 6.59 5.35
C ILE A 191 -7.10 6.04 6.30
N TRP A 192 -7.48 5.30 7.34
CA TRP A 192 -6.51 4.61 8.21
C TRP A 192 -5.70 3.58 7.43
N ALA A 193 -6.36 2.72 6.66
CA ALA A 193 -5.71 1.67 5.87
C ALA A 193 -4.76 2.26 4.81
N LEU A 194 -5.11 3.39 4.19
CA LEU A 194 -4.21 4.15 3.34
C LEU A 194 -3.01 4.70 4.15
N GLY A 195 -3.22 5.22 5.36
CA GLY A 195 -2.14 5.69 6.23
C GLY A 195 -1.13 4.58 6.56
N MET A 196 -1.62 3.38 6.87
CA MET A 196 -0.80 2.18 7.08
C MET A 196 -0.02 1.80 5.81
N THR A 197 -0.69 1.84 4.66
CA THR A 197 -0.09 1.55 3.37
C THR A 197 1.04 2.52 3.05
N LEU A 198 0.82 3.83 3.21
CA LEU A 198 1.85 4.84 2.97
C LEU A 198 3.02 4.68 3.95
N TYR A 199 2.75 4.40 5.22
CA TYR A 199 3.80 4.12 6.19
C TYR A 199 4.67 2.93 5.76
N ARG A 200 4.05 1.84 5.28
CA ARG A 200 4.78 0.68 4.74
C ARG A 200 5.63 1.04 3.53
N LEU A 201 5.07 1.73 2.53
CA LEU A 201 5.81 2.11 1.32
C LEU A 201 7.01 3.02 1.61
N LEU A 202 6.89 3.93 2.60
CA LEU A 202 7.99 4.82 3.00
C LEU A 202 9.16 4.13 3.70
N HIS A 203 8.95 2.91 4.19
CA HIS A 203 9.91 2.23 5.06
C HIS A 203 10.39 0.90 4.48
N GLY A 204 9.62 0.28 3.59
CA GLY A 204 9.89 -1.08 3.10
C GLY A 204 9.65 -2.14 4.18
N GLN A 205 9.67 -3.40 3.75
CA GLN A 205 9.38 -4.54 4.62
C GLN A 205 10.38 -4.70 5.78
N ASP A 206 11.69 -4.71 5.47
CA ASP A 206 12.76 -4.93 6.44
C ASP A 206 12.80 -3.91 7.60
N TRP A 207 12.35 -2.68 7.35
CA TRP A 207 12.21 -1.69 8.43
C TRP A 207 10.90 -1.89 9.18
N TYR A 208 9.80 -2.08 8.46
CA TYR A 208 8.46 -2.21 9.03
C TYR A 208 8.38 -3.37 10.04
N GLU A 209 8.99 -4.51 9.71
CA GLU A 209 8.96 -5.72 10.55
C GLU A 209 9.82 -5.64 11.82
N ARG A 210 10.61 -4.57 12.02
CA ARG A 210 11.35 -4.35 13.27
C ARG A 210 10.46 -3.88 14.41
N SER A 211 9.26 -3.39 14.10
CA SER A 211 8.28 -2.94 15.09
C SER A 211 7.26 -4.06 15.39
N PRO A 212 6.62 -4.04 16.57
CA PRO A 212 5.50 -4.95 16.84
C PRO A 212 4.43 -4.84 15.75
N ALA A 213 3.94 -5.99 15.28
CA ALA A 213 2.89 -6.03 14.28
C ALA A 213 1.64 -5.25 14.77
N PRO A 214 1.06 -4.35 13.95
CA PRO A 214 -0.06 -3.50 14.36
C PRO A 214 -1.23 -4.27 14.96
N ARG A 215 -1.55 -5.47 14.45
CA ARG A 215 -2.60 -6.35 15.01
C ARG A 215 -2.45 -6.66 16.51
N HIS A 216 -1.24 -6.58 17.08
CA HIS A 216 -1.02 -6.82 18.50
C HIS A 216 -1.13 -5.56 19.36
N VAL A 217 -1.00 -4.36 18.76
CA VAL A 217 -0.82 -3.10 19.49
C VAL A 217 -1.88 -2.05 19.20
N VAL A 218 -2.53 -2.07 18.02
CA VAL A 218 -3.54 -1.08 17.63
C VAL A 218 -4.68 -1.06 18.64
N LYS A 219 -5.21 -2.22 19.02
CA LYS A 219 -6.30 -2.37 20.01
C LYS A 219 -6.01 -1.72 21.39
N ASN A 220 -4.75 -1.42 21.70
CA ASN A 220 -4.37 -0.78 22.97
C ASN A 220 -4.46 0.75 22.91
N GLY A 221 -4.72 1.33 21.74
CA GLY A 221 -4.69 2.77 21.51
C GLY A 221 -3.27 3.35 21.48
N GLY A 222 -3.16 4.60 21.03
CA GLY A 222 -1.90 5.35 20.93
C GLY A 222 -0.97 4.87 19.82
N PHE A 223 -1.44 4.04 18.89
CA PHE A 223 -0.59 3.39 17.88
C PHE A 223 0.21 4.37 17.02
N ALA A 224 -0.39 5.49 16.60
CA ALA A 224 0.31 6.53 15.85
C ALA A 224 1.55 7.12 16.59
N ASN A 225 1.56 7.07 17.92
CA ASN A 225 2.65 7.55 18.75
C ASN A 225 3.79 6.53 18.89
N SER A 226 3.50 5.22 18.71
CA SER A 226 4.52 4.17 18.76
C SER A 226 5.31 4.01 17.45
N LEU A 227 4.89 4.65 16.36
CA LEU A 227 5.54 4.53 15.05
C LEU A 227 7.01 5.00 15.06
N THR A 228 7.90 4.16 14.55
CA THR A 228 9.33 4.43 14.37
C THR A 228 9.65 4.87 12.95
N TRP A 229 10.39 5.95 12.78
CA TRP A 229 10.56 6.57 11.47
C TRP A 229 11.99 6.53 10.98
N LEU A 230 12.18 6.22 9.70
CA LEU A 230 13.47 6.45 9.05
C LEU A 230 13.82 7.96 9.13
N PRO A 231 15.06 8.33 9.54
CA PRO A 231 15.42 9.72 9.82
C PRO A 231 15.18 10.72 8.66
N HIS A 232 15.38 10.29 7.42
CA HIS A 232 15.19 11.12 6.22
C HIS A 232 13.73 11.48 5.93
N ILE A 233 12.74 10.81 6.54
CA ILE A 233 11.32 11.09 6.32
C ILE A 233 10.96 12.44 6.97
N PRO A 234 10.56 13.46 6.18
CA PRO A 234 10.33 14.81 6.70
C PRO A 234 9.20 14.88 7.74
N LYS A 235 9.30 15.82 8.69
CA LYS A 235 8.29 16.00 9.76
C LYS A 235 6.86 16.13 9.21
N ALA A 236 6.68 16.83 8.09
CA ALA A 236 5.38 17.01 7.44
C ALA A 236 4.71 15.67 7.08
N TRP A 237 5.46 14.71 6.53
CA TRP A 237 4.95 13.36 6.23
C TRP A 237 4.49 12.64 7.50
N ARG A 238 5.30 12.70 8.55
CA ARG A 238 4.98 12.07 9.84
C ARG A 238 3.71 12.64 10.44
N THR A 239 3.52 13.95 10.37
CA THR A 239 2.30 14.62 10.85
C THR A 239 1.07 14.18 10.07
N VAL A 240 1.15 14.12 8.74
CA VAL A 240 0.02 13.70 7.90
C VAL A 240 -0.38 12.25 8.19
N ILE A 241 0.58 11.32 8.19
CA ILE A 241 0.31 9.90 8.43
C ILE A 241 -0.20 9.67 9.86
N ARG A 242 0.36 10.33 10.88
CA ARG A 242 -0.17 10.22 12.25
C ARG A 242 -1.61 10.71 12.37
N ARG A 243 -2.00 11.73 11.61
CA ARG A 243 -3.40 12.18 11.58
C ARG A 243 -4.31 11.16 10.89
N MET A 244 -3.85 10.50 9.82
CA MET A 244 -4.59 9.40 9.19
C MET A 244 -4.79 8.22 10.15
N LEU A 245 -3.82 7.98 11.04
CA LEU A 245 -3.79 6.89 12.02
C LEU A 245 -4.25 7.32 13.42
N ASN A 246 -5.04 8.40 13.52
CA ASN A 246 -5.58 8.81 14.81
C ASN A 246 -6.65 7.80 15.28
N ASP A 247 -6.61 7.36 16.53
CA ASP A 247 -7.58 6.39 17.05
C ASP A 247 -9.03 6.92 16.97
N VAL A 248 -9.22 8.23 17.12
CA VAL A 248 -10.52 8.91 17.00
C VAL A 248 -10.83 9.22 15.53
N PRO A 249 -11.85 8.59 14.90
CA PRO A 249 -12.11 8.76 13.46
C PRO A 249 -12.42 10.20 13.04
N SER A 250 -13.09 10.98 13.91
CA SER A 250 -13.40 12.40 13.66
C SER A 250 -12.17 13.31 13.71
N ALA A 251 -11.06 12.87 14.30
CA ALA A 251 -9.80 13.61 14.31
C ALA A 251 -8.93 13.34 13.05
N ARG A 252 -9.29 12.33 12.25
CA ARG A 252 -8.64 12.02 10.97
C ARG A 252 -8.99 13.06 9.91
N TYR A 253 -8.46 12.87 8.70
CA TYR A 253 -9.02 13.52 7.52
C TYR A 253 -10.42 12.97 7.25
N GLN A 254 -11.35 13.82 6.87
CA GLN A 254 -12.76 13.42 6.75
C GLN A 254 -13.15 12.93 5.35
N ASN A 255 -12.36 13.29 4.33
CA ASN A 255 -12.63 12.93 2.94
C ASN A 255 -11.34 13.00 2.10
N ALA A 256 -11.45 12.53 0.85
CA ALA A 256 -10.37 12.54 -0.12
C ALA A 256 -9.84 13.95 -0.44
N GLN A 257 -10.69 14.98 -0.44
CA GLN A 257 -10.25 16.35 -0.75
C GLN A 257 -9.27 16.88 0.31
N GLU A 258 -9.53 16.61 1.60
CA GLU A 258 -8.61 16.98 2.67
C GLU A 258 -7.26 16.24 2.56
N LEU A 259 -7.28 14.96 2.16
CA LEU A 259 -6.06 14.20 1.90
C LEU A 259 -5.25 14.79 0.74
N LEU A 260 -5.90 15.10 -0.39
CA LEU A 260 -5.25 15.71 -1.54
C LEU A 260 -4.61 17.06 -1.17
N ASN A 261 -5.32 17.88 -0.40
CA ASN A 261 -4.80 19.14 0.11
C ASN A 261 -3.58 18.93 1.01
N ALA A 262 -3.58 17.91 1.88
CA ALA A 262 -2.45 17.58 2.73
C ALA A 262 -1.25 17.07 1.92
N PHE A 263 -1.48 16.16 0.97
CA PHE A 263 -0.43 15.55 0.14
C PHE A 263 0.24 16.54 -0.80
N SER A 264 -0.50 17.51 -1.35
CA SER A 264 0.06 18.56 -2.21
C SER A 264 1.16 19.38 -1.54
N LYS A 265 1.12 19.49 -0.20
CA LYS A 265 2.07 20.27 0.62
C LYS A 265 3.27 19.45 1.10
N LEU A 266 3.31 18.14 0.82
CA LEU A 266 4.37 17.27 1.33
C LEU A 266 5.68 17.47 0.55
N PRO A 267 6.82 17.72 1.23
CA PRO A 267 8.12 17.84 0.56
C PRO A 267 8.62 16.48 0.08
N THR A 268 9.36 16.47 -1.03
CA THR A 268 9.92 15.25 -1.65
C THR A 268 11.41 15.39 -1.92
N PRO A 269 12.27 15.51 -0.90
CA PRO A 269 13.71 15.43 -1.10
C PRO A 269 14.09 14.11 -1.78
N SER A 270 14.99 14.17 -2.76
CA SER A 270 15.34 13.09 -3.68
C SER A 270 16.36 12.09 -3.11
N TRP A 271 16.06 11.56 -1.93
CA TRP A 271 16.85 10.48 -1.34
C TRP A 271 16.36 9.12 -1.83
N THR A 272 17.27 8.27 -2.29
CA THR A 272 17.05 6.82 -2.37
C THR A 272 17.54 6.18 -1.08
N THR A 273 16.87 5.11 -0.65
CA THR A 273 17.17 4.45 0.63
C THR A 273 17.25 2.94 0.44
N THR A 274 18.27 2.32 1.02
CA THR A 274 18.38 0.87 1.14
C THR A 274 18.45 0.51 2.62
N VAL A 275 17.69 -0.49 3.03
CA VAL A 275 17.67 -1.04 4.39
C VAL A 275 18.16 -2.48 4.32
N SER A 276 19.10 -2.86 5.18
CA SER A 276 19.53 -4.23 5.44
C SER A 276 19.49 -4.50 6.95
N ALA A 277 19.73 -5.74 7.36
CA ALA A 277 19.68 -6.15 8.77
C ALA A 277 20.47 -5.21 9.70
N ASP A 278 21.69 -4.84 9.32
CA ASP A 278 22.66 -4.10 10.12
C ASP A 278 23.00 -2.70 9.55
N LYS A 279 22.44 -2.31 8.41
CA LYS A 279 22.78 -1.03 7.75
C LYS A 279 21.56 -0.34 7.13
N VAL A 280 21.59 0.99 7.14
CA VAL A 280 20.72 1.82 6.31
C VAL A 280 21.58 2.80 5.53
N VAL A 281 21.36 2.89 4.22
CA VAL A 281 22.11 3.75 3.32
C VAL A 281 21.16 4.67 2.60
N TRP A 282 21.48 5.97 2.60
CA TRP A 282 20.79 6.99 1.81
C TRP A 282 21.72 7.56 0.77
N GLN A 283 21.19 7.78 -0.44
CA GLN A 283 21.93 8.44 -1.51
C GLN A 283 21.10 9.56 -2.13
N GLN A 284 21.77 10.65 -2.48
CA GLN A 284 21.14 11.77 -3.19
C GLN A 284 22.13 12.34 -4.21
N LEU A 285 21.67 12.48 -5.46
CA LEU A 285 22.41 13.17 -6.51
C LEU A 285 22.21 14.69 -6.38
N VAL A 286 23.31 15.44 -6.39
CA VAL A 286 23.34 16.90 -6.31
C VAL A 286 24.35 17.42 -7.32
N GLY A 287 23.87 17.78 -8.52
CA GLY A 287 24.72 18.17 -9.64
C GLY A 287 25.68 17.04 -10.03
N THR A 288 26.97 17.31 -10.02
CA THR A 288 28.04 16.35 -10.36
C THR A 288 28.50 15.48 -9.18
N ARG A 289 27.83 15.61 -8.02
CA ARG A 289 28.21 14.89 -6.79
C ARG A 289 27.08 14.03 -6.27
N LYS A 290 27.44 12.96 -5.57
CA LYS A 290 26.54 12.10 -4.83
C LYS A 290 26.80 12.27 -3.34
N LYS A 291 25.76 12.59 -2.57
CA LYS A 291 25.78 12.51 -1.11
C LYS A 291 25.42 11.09 -0.70
N ILE A 292 26.17 10.51 0.22
CA ILE A 292 25.91 9.21 0.81
C ILE A 292 25.86 9.39 2.33
N VAL A 293 24.80 8.89 2.95
CA VAL A 293 24.68 8.77 4.40
C VAL A 293 24.56 7.30 4.74
N GLU A 294 25.35 6.81 5.68
CA GLU A 294 25.34 5.43 6.11
C GLU A 294 25.12 5.37 7.61
N TRP A 295 24.17 4.57 8.05
CA TRP A 295 23.93 4.21 9.44
C TRP A 295 24.18 2.71 9.62
N THR A 296 25.12 2.37 10.48
CA THR A 296 25.45 0.98 10.86
C THR A 296 24.96 0.68 12.27
N MET A 297 24.35 -0.48 12.45
CA MET A 297 23.78 -1.01 13.68
C MET A 297 24.63 -2.19 14.14
N HIS A 298 25.63 -1.93 14.98
CA HIS A 298 26.53 -2.96 15.51
C HIS A 298 25.84 -3.87 16.53
N SER A 299 24.91 -3.30 17.31
CA SER A 299 24.01 -4.03 18.21
C SER A 299 22.79 -3.18 18.54
N ALA A 300 21.85 -3.70 19.32
CA ALA A 300 20.67 -2.95 19.78
C ALA A 300 20.98 -1.66 20.58
N ARG A 301 22.22 -1.51 21.09
CA ARG A 301 22.66 -0.36 21.88
C ARG A 301 23.84 0.40 21.26
N SER A 302 24.39 -0.08 20.15
CA SER A 302 25.66 0.37 19.58
C SER A 302 25.47 0.66 18.09
N HIS A 303 25.57 1.94 17.72
CA HIS A 303 25.32 2.43 16.36
C HIS A 303 26.38 3.44 15.96
N SER A 304 26.69 3.52 14.67
CA SER A 304 27.50 4.60 14.11
C SER A 304 26.90 5.11 12.82
N TRP A 305 27.13 6.37 12.48
CA TRP A 305 26.73 6.90 11.18
C TRP A 305 27.80 7.80 10.59
N SER A 306 27.82 7.90 9.26
CA SER A 306 28.69 8.81 8.53
C SER A 306 27.95 9.40 7.33
N ALA A 307 28.36 10.59 6.92
CA ALA A 307 27.88 11.24 5.71
C ALA A 307 29.07 11.76 4.91
N ARG A 308 29.05 11.52 3.60
CA ARG A 308 30.10 11.94 2.67
C ARG A 308 29.52 12.45 1.36
N SER A 309 30.28 13.27 0.65
CA SER A 309 29.99 13.68 -0.72
C SER A 309 31.15 13.27 -1.62
N GLU A 310 30.86 12.54 -2.69
CA GLU A 310 31.84 12.08 -3.67
C GLU A 310 31.46 12.53 -5.09
N PRO A 311 32.43 12.77 -5.99
CA PRO A 311 32.16 13.03 -7.41
C PRO A 311 31.55 11.79 -8.08
N ILE A 312 30.57 11.98 -8.97
CA ILE A 312 29.92 10.87 -9.68
C ILE A 312 30.92 10.16 -10.62
N ASN A 313 31.81 10.91 -11.26
CA ASN A 313 32.76 10.37 -12.24
C ASN A 313 34.08 9.87 -11.62
N GLY A 314 34.18 9.77 -10.29
CA GLY A 314 35.41 9.37 -9.58
C GLY A 314 36.55 10.40 -9.62
N ALA A 315 36.50 11.40 -10.50
CA ALA A 315 37.47 12.48 -10.55
C ALA A 315 37.22 13.52 -9.44
N GLY A 316 38.06 13.51 -8.40
CA GLY A 316 38.10 14.51 -7.33
C GLY A 316 37.94 13.95 -5.91
N ASN A 317 38.14 14.79 -4.90
CA ASN A 317 38.19 14.35 -3.51
C ASN A 317 36.81 14.09 -2.90
N THR A 318 36.70 13.02 -2.12
CA THR A 318 35.58 12.76 -1.21
C THR A 318 35.64 13.73 -0.03
N ARG A 319 34.50 14.31 0.34
CA ARG A 319 34.37 15.26 1.45
C ARG A 319 33.48 14.66 2.53
N SER A 320 33.94 14.69 3.78
CA SER A 320 33.08 14.37 4.93
C SER A 320 32.02 15.46 5.11
N LEU A 321 30.79 15.05 5.36
CA LEU A 321 29.65 15.94 5.68
C LEU A 321 29.22 15.82 7.15
N GLY A 322 29.75 14.84 7.88
CA GLY A 322 29.42 14.59 9.28
C GLY A 322 29.43 13.10 9.61
N GLY A 323 29.21 12.79 10.89
CA GLY A 323 29.12 11.43 11.40
C GLY A 323 29.18 11.39 12.92
N SER A 324 28.94 10.22 13.50
CA SER A 324 29.09 10.01 14.93
C SER A 324 30.56 9.92 15.33
N LYS A 325 30.90 10.38 16.55
CA LYS A 325 32.21 10.13 17.15
C LYS A 325 32.23 8.73 17.77
N GLY A 326 32.67 7.73 17.00
CA GLY A 326 32.62 6.34 17.41
C GLY A 326 31.19 5.79 17.45
N SER A 327 30.98 4.76 18.29
CA SER A 327 29.66 4.17 18.49
C SER A 327 28.86 4.91 19.58
N ILE A 328 27.59 5.15 19.30
CA ILE A 328 26.63 5.86 20.15
C ILE A 328 25.31 5.09 20.24
N GLY A 329 24.47 5.42 21.22
CA GLY A 329 23.16 4.79 21.39
C GLY A 329 22.16 5.14 20.28
N LEU A 330 21.07 4.36 20.17
CA LEU A 330 20.02 4.54 19.16
C LEU A 330 19.38 5.94 19.20
N LYS A 331 18.94 6.40 20.38
CA LYS A 331 18.28 7.71 20.54
C LYS A 331 19.19 8.88 20.08
N PRO A 332 20.45 9.00 20.54
CA PRO A 332 21.41 9.96 19.99
C PRO A 332 21.58 9.86 18.47
N THR A 333 21.72 8.64 17.93
CA THR A 333 21.89 8.41 16.49
C THR A 333 20.73 8.94 15.68
N LEU A 334 19.49 8.60 16.06
CA LEU A 334 18.29 9.07 15.38
C LEU A 334 18.14 10.60 15.45
N ARG A 335 18.54 11.22 16.56
CA ARG A 335 18.54 12.68 16.73
C ARG A 335 19.55 13.35 15.80
N GLU A 336 20.78 12.83 15.73
CA GLU A 336 21.84 13.35 14.86
C GLU A 336 21.49 13.21 13.38
N LEU A 337 21.03 12.02 12.96
CA LEU A 337 20.58 11.79 11.59
C LEU A 337 19.37 12.67 11.24
N SER A 338 18.40 12.80 12.14
CA SER A 338 17.24 13.69 11.90
C SER A 338 17.69 15.14 11.76
N LYS A 339 18.69 15.60 12.53
CA LYS A 339 19.26 16.94 12.36
C LYS A 339 19.98 17.09 11.01
N PHE A 340 20.70 16.06 10.56
CA PHE A 340 21.38 16.05 9.26
C PHE A 340 20.40 16.16 8.08
N PHE A 341 19.27 15.44 8.13
CA PHE A 341 18.31 15.44 7.02
C PHE A 341 17.36 16.64 7.00
N ASN A 342 17.11 17.28 8.14
CA ASN A 342 16.17 18.40 8.26
C ASN A 342 16.85 19.78 8.38
N GLY A 343 18.19 19.83 8.50
CA GLY A 343 18.98 21.07 8.55
C GLY A 343 19.52 21.45 7.19
#